data_AF-A0A3C0BBB3-F1
#
_entry.id   AF-A0A3C0BBB3-F1
#
_cell.length_a   1.000
_cell.length_b   1.000
_cell.length_c   1.000
_cell.angle_alpha   90.00
_cell.angle_beta   90.00
_cell.angle_gamma   90.00
#
_symmetry.space_group_name_H-M   'P 1'
#
loop_
_entity.id
_entity.type
_entity.pdbx_description
1 polymer ?
#
loop_
_entity_poly.entity_id
_entity_poly.type
_entity_poly.pdbx_seq_one_letter_code
_entity_poly.pdbx_strand_id
1 'polypeptide(L)'
;YADDVKCSHGATVGQLDEDARFYLQSRGIGRDNAQMLLMYAFAADIVDKIAIPQLRNRIDDLVKKRLRGELSSCEQCVLHCNSKEQKVAFEIDMSRI
;
A
#
# COMPACT_ATOMS: atom_id res chain seq x y z
N TYR A 1 26.73 5.47 -21.82
CA TYR A 1 26.22 4.29 -22.53
C TYR A 1 27.10 3.14 -22.10
N ALA A 2 26.55 2.07 -21.52
CA ALA A 2 27.32 0.93 -21.03
C ALA A 2 26.86 -0.31 -21.81
N ASP A 3 27.77 -0.91 -22.56
CA ASP A 3 27.43 -1.92 -23.57
C ASP A 3 27.19 -3.32 -23.01
N ASP A 4 27.40 -3.54 -21.71
CA ASP A 4 27.29 -4.86 -21.08
C ASP A 4 26.49 -4.82 -19.78
N VAL A 5 25.20 -4.47 -19.88
CA VAL A 5 24.25 -4.47 -18.77
C VAL A 5 23.05 -5.37 -19.07
N LYS A 6 22.63 -6.15 -18.07
CA LYS A 6 21.35 -6.87 -18.09
C LYS A 6 20.39 -6.14 -17.16
N CYS A 7 19.37 -5.54 -17.74
CA CYS A 7 18.30 -4.85 -17.01
C CYS A 7 16.98 -5.58 -17.25
N SER A 8 16.20 -5.78 -16.19
CA SER A 8 14.81 -6.26 -16.26
C SER A 8 13.91 -5.34 -15.45
N HIS A 9 12.66 -5.19 -15.91
CA HIS A 9 11.60 -4.51 -15.17
C HIS A 9 10.31 -5.30 -15.30
N GLY A 10 9.46 -5.22 -14.29
CA GLY A 10 8.14 -5.84 -14.28
C GLY A 10 7.20 -5.03 -13.40
N ALA A 11 5.97 -4.86 -13.85
CA ALA A 11 4.91 -4.20 -13.10
C ALA A 11 3.65 -5.05 -13.24
N THR A 12 2.93 -5.24 -12.14
CA THR A 12 1.66 -5.96 -12.11
C THR A 12 0.60 -5.09 -11.48
N VAL A 13 -0.63 -5.22 -11.98
CA VAL A 13 -1.82 -4.59 -11.42
C VAL A 13 -2.85 -5.70 -11.21
N GLY A 14 -3.53 -5.67 -10.07
CA GLY A 14 -4.50 -6.70 -9.71
C GLY A 14 -5.43 -6.23 -8.62
N GLN A 15 -6.52 -6.98 -8.45
CA GLN A 15 -7.45 -6.83 -7.32
C GLN A 15 -6.99 -7.70 -6.16
N LEU A 16 -7.59 -7.50 -4.98
CA LEU A 16 -7.39 -8.40 -3.85
C LEU A 16 -7.90 -9.81 -4.17
N ASP A 17 -7.23 -10.81 -3.62
CA ASP A 17 -7.62 -12.21 -3.75
C ASP A 17 -8.93 -12.48 -2.99
N GLU A 18 -9.97 -12.79 -3.75
CA GLU A 18 -11.31 -13.03 -3.22
C GLU A 18 -11.44 -14.34 -2.46
N ASP A 19 -10.66 -15.36 -2.83
CA ASP A 19 -10.64 -16.64 -2.15
C ASP A 19 -9.91 -16.49 -0.81
N ALA A 20 -8.80 -15.75 -0.77
CA ALA A 20 -8.11 -15.42 0.47
C ALA A 20 -9.00 -14.60 1.41
N ARG A 21 -9.73 -13.62 0.87
CA ARG A 21 -10.69 -12.83 1.65
C ARG A 21 -11.84 -13.68 2.18
N PHE A 22 -12.41 -14.55 1.35
CA PHE A 22 -13.47 -15.48 1.75
C PHE A 22 -12.98 -16.45 2.84
N TYR A 23 -11.76 -16.96 2.70
CA TYR A 23 -11.15 -17.83 3.70
C TYR A 23 -11.04 -17.13 5.06
N LEU A 24 -10.56 -15.88 5.11
CA LEU A 24 -10.51 -15.09 6.35
C LEU A 24 -11.91 -14.88 6.94
N GLN A 25 -12.90 -14.56 6.10
CA GLN A 25 -14.29 -14.40 6.55
C GLN A 25 -14.89 -15.70 7.11
N SER A 26 -14.57 -16.85 6.52
CA SER A 26 -15.02 -18.16 7.02
C SER A 26 -14.51 -18.47 8.43
N ARG A 27 -13.42 -17.82 8.85
CA ARG A 27 -12.85 -17.90 10.21
C ARG A 27 -13.42 -16.84 11.16
N GLY A 28 -14.47 -16.12 10.76
CA GLY A 28 -15.15 -15.12 11.59
C GLY A 28 -14.52 -13.72 11.53
N ILE A 29 -13.56 -13.48 10.63
CA ILE A 29 -12.98 -12.15 10.45
C ILE A 29 -13.94 -11.31 9.61
N GLY A 30 -14.38 -10.17 10.13
CA GLY A 30 -15.26 -9.25 9.39
C GLY A 30 -14.64 -8.81 8.05
N ARG A 31 -15.49 -8.52 7.06
CA ARG A 31 -15.06 -8.17 5.69
C ARG A 31 -14.00 -7.07 5.65
N ASP A 32 -14.22 -5.98 6.37
CA ASP A 32 -13.31 -4.82 6.38
C ASP A 32 -11.95 -5.20 7.00
N ASN A 33 -11.96 -6.01 8.06
CA ASN A 33 -10.74 -6.51 8.68
C ASN A 33 -10.00 -7.50 7.78
N ALA A 34 -10.72 -8.37 7.06
CA ALA A 34 -10.12 -9.29 6.10
C ALA A 34 -9.43 -8.52 4.96
N GLN A 35 -10.08 -7.50 4.43
CA GLN A 35 -9.51 -6.61 3.41
C GLN A 35 -8.25 -5.89 3.94
N MET A 36 -8.33 -5.31 5.13
CA MET A 36 -7.19 -4.65 5.80
C MET A 36 -6.01 -5.60 6.00
N LEU A 37 -6.26 -6.85 6.42
CA LEU A 37 -5.21 -7.85 6.61
C LEU A 37 -4.49 -8.17 5.30
N LEU A 38 -5.23 -8.35 4.19
CA LEU A 38 -4.63 -8.63 2.90
C LEU A 38 -3.77 -7.46 2.39
N MET A 39 -4.28 -6.23 2.51
CA MET A 39 -3.53 -5.02 2.14
C MET A 39 -2.29 -4.83 3.01
N TYR A 40 -2.40 -5.08 4.32
CA TYR A 40 -1.29 -5.00 5.25
C TYR A 40 -0.24 -6.07 4.96
N ALA A 41 -0.63 -7.32 4.71
CA ALA A 41 0.30 -8.40 4.37
C ALA A 41 1.14 -8.05 3.14
N PHE A 42 0.51 -7.49 2.10
CA PHE A 42 1.22 -7.03 0.90
C PHE A 42 2.25 -5.93 1.21
N ALA A 43 1.89 -4.95 2.04
CA ALA A 43 2.81 -3.87 2.41
C ALA A 43 3.92 -4.35 3.35
N ALA A 44 3.62 -5.27 4.27
CA ALA A 44 4.54 -5.79 5.28
C ALA A 44 5.77 -6.43 4.64
N ASP A 45 5.60 -7.17 3.53
CA ASP A 45 6.70 -7.78 2.77
C ASP A 45 7.78 -6.76 2.34
N ILE A 46 7.39 -5.51 2.09
CA ILE A 46 8.32 -4.42 1.75
C ILE A 46 8.85 -3.74 3.01
N VAL A 47 8.00 -3.47 3.98
CA VAL A 47 8.38 -2.82 5.25
C VAL A 47 9.42 -3.65 6.01
N ASP A 48 9.29 -4.97 6.02
CA ASP A 48 10.20 -5.88 6.72
C ASP A 48 11.63 -5.87 6.15
N LYS A 49 11.81 -5.43 4.90
CA LYS A 49 13.14 -5.26 4.28
C LYS A 49 13.91 -4.06 4.83
N ILE A 50 13.26 -3.17 5.56
CA ILE A 50 13.93 -2.01 6.19
C ILE A 50 14.85 -2.50 7.30
N ALA A 51 16.17 -2.38 7.13
CA ALA A 51 17.15 -2.90 8.06
C ALA A 51 17.15 -2.18 9.43
N ILE A 52 16.81 -0.88 9.46
CA ILE A 52 16.83 -0.05 10.67
C ILE A 52 15.51 -0.26 11.43
N PRO A 53 15.52 -0.86 12.64
CA PRO A 53 14.29 -1.22 13.35
C PRO A 53 13.40 -0.03 13.69
N GLN A 54 14.00 1.10 14.10
CA GLN A 54 13.27 2.32 14.46
C GLN A 54 12.54 2.91 13.24
N LEU A 55 13.19 2.86 12.07
CA LEU A 55 12.59 3.31 10.82
C LEU A 55 11.48 2.35 10.39
N ARG A 56 11.73 1.04 10.48
CA ARG A 56 10.72 0.00 10.17
C ARG A 56 9.46 0.22 10.98
N ASN A 57 9.57 0.37 12.30
CA ASN A 57 8.43 0.59 13.19
C ASN A 57 7.67 1.87 12.83
N ARG A 58 8.40 2.96 12.54
CA ARG A 58 7.76 4.22 12.14
C ARG A 58 7.00 4.09 10.82
N ILE A 59 7.56 3.39 9.84
CA ILE A 59 6.89 3.18 8.54
C ILE A 59 5.70 2.25 8.68
N ASP A 60 5.85 1.17 9.46
CA ASP A 60 4.76 0.24 9.78
C ASP A 60 3.55 0.96 10.40
N ASP A 61 3.79 1.83 11.38
CA ASP A 61 2.74 2.66 11.98
C ASP A 61 2.05 3.59 10.96
N LEU A 62 2.82 4.20 10.05
CA LEU A 62 2.27 5.05 9.00
C LEU A 62 1.42 4.26 8.00
N VAL A 63 1.86 3.06 7.62
CA VAL A 63 1.10 2.15 6.75
C VAL A 63 -0.23 1.78 7.43
N LYS A 64 -0.20 1.35 8.69
CA LYS A 64 -1.40 1.00 9.46
C LYS A 64 -2.40 2.16 9.54
N LYS A 65 -1.92 3.36 9.87
CA LYS A 65 -2.76 4.58 9.91
C LYS A 65 -3.36 4.92 8.55
N ARG A 66 -2.59 4.76 7.46
CA ARG A 66 -3.08 5.02 6.10
C ARG A 66 -4.18 4.04 5.70
N LEU A 67 -3.98 2.74 5.97
CA LEU A 67 -4.96 1.70 5.63
C LEU A 67 -6.26 1.83 6.43
N ARG A 68 -6.20 2.34 7.67
CA ARG A 68 -7.38 2.67 8.49
C ARG A 68 -8.08 3.97 8.09
N GLY A 69 -7.50 4.75 7.18
CA GLY A 69 -8.03 6.07 6.80
C GLY A 69 -7.75 7.18 7.82
N GLU A 70 -6.94 6.92 8.85
CA GLU A 70 -6.54 7.90 9.87
C GLU A 70 -5.55 8.93 9.30
N LEU A 71 -4.79 8.55 8.27
CA LEU A 71 -3.94 9.45 7.49
C LEU A 71 -4.69 9.97 6.25
N SER A 72 -5.56 10.97 6.45
CA SER A 72 -6.22 11.73 5.36
C SER A 72 -5.34 12.88 4.85
N SER A 73 -4.48 13.40 5.72
CA SER A 73 -3.47 14.40 5.41
C SER A 73 -2.28 14.17 6.34
N CYS A 74 -1.07 14.28 5.81
CA CYS A 74 0.12 14.09 6.62
C CYS A 74 0.47 15.39 7.34
N GLU A 75 0.30 15.45 8.67
CA GLU A 75 0.62 16.64 9.48
C GLU A 75 2.12 17.01 9.48
N GLN A 76 2.99 16.04 9.18
CA GLN A 76 4.46 16.22 9.15
C GLN A 76 5.10 15.92 7.78
N CYS A 77 4.33 15.81 6.70
CA CYS A 77 4.92 15.56 5.38
C CYS A 77 5.48 16.84 4.78
N VAL A 78 6.73 16.76 4.31
CA VAL A 78 7.45 17.83 3.59
C VAL A 78 6.68 18.32 2.36
N LEU A 79 5.79 17.49 1.81
CA LEU A 79 4.97 17.80 0.63
C LEU A 79 3.70 18.61 0.95
N HIS A 80 3.42 18.95 2.21
CA HIS A 80 2.29 19.80 2.64
C HIS A 80 0.93 19.44 1.99
N CYS A 81 0.57 18.15 1.96
CA CYS A 81 -0.69 17.65 1.37
C CYS A 81 -1.96 17.99 2.19
N ASN A 82 -2.02 19.16 2.83
CA ASN A 82 -3.04 19.55 3.81
C ASN A 82 -4.27 20.28 3.20
N SER A 83 -4.36 20.41 1.88
CA SER A 83 -5.52 21.03 1.23
C SER A 83 -6.68 20.03 1.16
N LYS A 84 -7.60 20.12 2.13
CA LYS A 84 -8.81 19.28 2.28
C LYS A 84 -9.83 19.35 1.12
N GLU A 85 -9.50 19.93 -0.03
CA GLU A 85 -10.42 20.11 -1.17
C GLU A 85 -10.03 19.34 -2.43
N GLN A 86 -8.89 18.65 -2.46
CA GLN A 86 -8.52 17.85 -3.62
C GLN A 86 -8.81 16.38 -3.35
N LYS A 87 -10.01 15.93 -3.76
CA LYS A 87 -10.20 14.50 -4.07
C LYS A 87 -9.15 14.17 -5.13
N VAL A 88 -8.11 13.44 -4.74
CA VAL A 88 -7.12 12.94 -5.69
C VAL A 88 -7.80 11.84 -6.49
N ALA A 89 -8.49 12.23 -7.55
CA ALA A 89 -9.01 11.32 -8.56
C ALA A 89 -7.81 10.92 -9.43
N PHE A 90 -7.34 9.69 -9.26
CA PHE A 90 -6.42 9.10 -10.20
C PHE A 90 -7.24 8.58 -11.37
N GLU A 91 -7.38 9.38 -12.42
CA GLU A 91 -7.87 8.89 -13.70
C GLU A 91 -6.78 7.99 -14.29
N ILE A 92 -6.93 6.68 -14.10
CA ILE A 92 -6.09 5.71 -14.80
C ILE A 92 -6.60 5.67 -16.24
N ASP A 93 -5.88 6.34 -17.13
CA ASP A 93 -6.13 6.31 -18.57
C ASP A 93 -5.91 4.88 -19.10
N MET A 94 -7.01 4.14 -19.24
CA MET A 94 -7.03 2.77 -19.75
C MET A 94 -6.71 2.69 -21.25
N SER A 95 -6.58 3.81 -21.96
CA SER A 95 -6.15 3.82 -23.38
C SER A 95 -4.64 3.68 -23.56
N ARG A 96 -3.86 3.72 -22.48
CA ARG A 96 -2.41 3.57 -22.46
C ARG A 96 -1.91 2.29 -21.78
N ILE A 97 -2.82 1.34 -21.55
CA ILE A 97 -2.49 -0.06 -21.21
C ILE A 97 -2.71 -0.93 -22.44
#